data_AF-A0A3R7K7M4-F1
#
_entry.id   AF-A0A3R7K7M4-F1
#
_cell.length_a   1.000
_cell.length_b   1.000
_cell.length_c   1.000
_cell.angle_alpha   90.00
_cell.angle_beta   90.00
_cell.angle_gamma   90.00
#
_symmetry.space_group_name_H-M   'P 1'
#
loop_
_entity.id
_entity.type
_entity.pdbx_description
1 polymer ?
#
loop_
_entity_poly.entity_id
_entity_poly.type
_entity_poly.pdbx_seq_one_letter_code
_entity_poly.pdbx_strand_id
1 'polypeptide(L)' 'MGRSRRLWGQWQMCTVLLLGIMLLFVVVRAEFFSPEDVPGPPEKILVSPASDTSMRVQFFPPLHVKPEGVN' A
#
# COMPACT_ATOMS: atom_id res chain seq x y z
N MET A 1 -31.39 -40.47 12.85
CA MET A 1 -30.00 -40.36 12.34
C MET A 1 -29.73 -39.18 11.38
N GLY A 2 -30.71 -38.36 10.95
CA GLY A 2 -30.47 -37.30 9.95
C GLY A 2 -30.18 -35.88 10.48
N ARG A 3 -30.32 -35.62 11.78
CA ARG A 3 -30.16 -34.27 12.38
C ARG A 3 -28.69 -34.00 12.76
N SER A 4 -28.01 -35.00 13.30
CA SER A 4 -26.58 -34.95 13.64
C SER A 4 -25.69 -34.80 12.40
N ARG A 5 -26.01 -35.49 11.29
CA ARG A 5 -25.30 -35.33 10.00
C ARG A 5 -25.50 -33.96 9.35
N ARG A 6 -26.68 -33.35 9.52
CA ARG A 6 -26.97 -32.00 9.02
C ARG A 6 -26.25 -30.92 9.81
N LEU A 7 -26.22 -31.04 11.13
CA LEU A 7 -25.43 -30.16 11.98
C LEU A 7 -23.94 -30.25 11.62
N TRP A 8 -23.41 -31.47 11.45
CA TRP A 8 -22.02 -31.69 11.04
C TRP A 8 -21.66 -30.98 9.73
N GLY A 9 -22.50 -31.11 8.69
CA GLY A 9 -22.30 -30.41 7.42
C GLY A 9 -22.39 -28.88 7.56
N GLN A 10 -23.29 -28.39 8.42
CA GLN A 10 -23.43 -26.96 8.70
C GLN A 10 -22.21 -26.38 9.41
N TRP A 11 -21.64 -27.11 10.39
CA TRP A 11 -20.38 -26.74 11.03
C TRP A 11 -19.24 -26.70 10.03
N GLN A 12 -19.15 -27.68 9.13
CA GLN A 12 -18.14 -27.71 8.06
C GLN A 12 -18.26 -26.49 7.13
N MET A 13 -19.47 -26.14 6.70
CA MET A 13 -19.71 -24.95 5.87
C MET A 13 -19.31 -23.66 6.59
N CYS A 14 -19.66 -23.52 7.88
CA CYS A 14 -19.27 -22.36 8.68
C CYS A 14 -17.75 -22.25 8.82
N THR A 15 -17.03 -23.37 9.05
CA THR A 15 -15.56 -23.35 9.11
C THR A 15 -14.92 -22.95 7.78
N VAL A 16 -15.41 -23.45 6.66
CA VAL A 16 -14.87 -23.10 5.33
C VAL A 16 -15.13 -21.62 5.02
N LEU A 17 -16.32 -21.12 5.36
CA LEU A 17 -16.66 -19.70 5.21
C LEU A 17 -15.76 -18.81 6.06
N LEU A 18 -15.56 -19.16 7.34
CA LEU A 18 -14.69 -18.42 8.25
C LEU A 18 -13.23 -18.43 7.78
N LEU A 19 -12.72 -19.58 7.34
CA LEU A 19 -11.38 -19.70 6.76
C LEU A 19 -11.24 -18.86 5.50
N GLY A 20 -12.21 -18.89 4.59
CA GLY A 20 -12.23 -18.08 3.38
C GLY A 20 -12.22 -16.58 3.68
N ILE A 21 -13.01 -16.12 4.65
CA ILE A 21 -13.03 -14.73 5.10
C ILE A 21 -11.68 -14.33 5.72
N MET A 22 -11.11 -15.16 6.59
CA MET A 22 -9.79 -14.89 7.18
C MET A 22 -8.68 -14.82 6.12
N LEU A 23 -8.71 -15.70 5.12
CA LEU A 23 -7.74 -15.68 4.02
C LEU A 23 -7.88 -14.40 3.17
N LEU A 24 -9.11 -13.96 2.92
CA LEU A 24 -9.37 -12.67 2.25
C LEU A 24 -8.82 -11.49 3.06
N PHE A 25 -8.99 -11.45 4.38
CA PHE A 25 -8.43 -10.39 5.23
C PHE A 25 -6.89 -10.38 5.27
N VAL A 26 -6.24 -11.55 5.18
CA VAL A 26 -4.76 -11.64 5.14
C VAL A 26 -4.21 -11.16 3.79
N VAL A 27 -4.91 -11.43 2.68
CA VAL A 27 -4.46 -11.06 1.33
C VAL A 27 -4.76 -9.60 1.00
N VAL A 28 -5.76 -8.97 1.63
CA VAL A 28 -6.01 -7.53 1.52
C VAL A 28 -5.04 -6.76 2.43
N ARG A 29 -3.74 -7.00 2.27
CA ARG A 29 -2.75 -5.94 2.40
C ARG A 29 -2.68 -5.26 1.05
N ALA A 30 -3.72 -4.49 0.73
CA ALA A 30 -3.52 -3.40 -0.21
C ALA A 30 -2.43 -2.55 0.42
N GLU A 31 -1.25 -2.48 -0.22
CA GLU A 31 -0.23 -1.48 0.08
C GLU A 31 -0.83 -0.12 -0.26
N PHE A 32 -1.77 0.30 0.57
CA PHE A 32 -2.24 1.66 0.63
C PHE A 32 -1.05 2.40 1.17
N PHE A 33 -0.43 3.23 0.32
CA PHE A 33 0.64 4.14 0.73
C PHE A 33 0.30 4.67 2.11
N SER A 34 1.09 4.27 3.08
CA SER A 34 1.00 4.79 4.43
C SER A 34 1.29 6.30 4.33
N PRO A 35 0.72 7.15 5.20
CA PRO A 35 0.98 8.59 5.13
C PRO A 35 2.47 8.96 5.09
N GLU A 36 3.31 8.10 5.67
CA GLU A 36 4.77 8.17 5.66
C GLU A 36 5.45 7.76 4.33
N ASP A 37 4.73 7.11 3.41
CA ASP A 37 5.21 6.80 2.05
C ASP A 37 5.13 8.00 1.10
N VAL A 38 4.46 9.09 1.51
CA VAL A 38 4.44 10.34 0.74
C VAL A 38 5.75 11.08 0.98
N PRO A 39 6.59 11.29 -0.06
CA PRO A 39 7.84 12.03 0.11
C PRO A 39 7.56 13.45 0.60
N GLY A 40 8.35 13.90 1.57
CA GLY A 40 8.32 15.29 2.03
C GLY A 40 8.72 16.31 0.94
N PRO A 41 8.66 17.61 1.25
CA PRO A 41 9.12 18.63 0.32
C PRO A 41 10.63 18.50 0.03
N PRO A 42 11.11 18.99 -1.14
CA PRO A 42 12.53 18.99 -1.46
C PRO A 42 13.31 19.83 -0.45
N GLU A 43 14.54 19.43 -0.14
CA GLU A 43 15.39 20.15 0.82
C GLU A 43 15.75 21.54 0.31
N LYS A 44 15.98 21.67 -1.00
CA LYS A 44 16.40 22.90 -1.64
C LYS A 44 15.96 22.93 -3.09
N ILE A 45 15.55 24.12 -3.55
CA ILE A 45 15.21 24.39 -4.94
C ILE A 45 16.16 25.47 -5.44
N LEU A 46 16.82 25.20 -6.57
CA LEU A 46 17.67 26.15 -7.28
C LEU A 46 16.95 26.56 -8.56
N VAL A 47 16.79 27.87 -8.76
CA VAL A 47 16.13 28.45 -9.94
C VAL A 47 17.10 29.41 -10.61
N SER A 48 17.27 29.28 -11.91
CA SER A 48 18.07 30.20 -12.72
C SER A 48 17.40 30.45 -14.07
N PRO A 49 17.60 31.61 -14.72
CA PRO A 49 17.17 31.82 -16.10
C PRO A 49 17.80 30.77 -17.03
N ALA A 50 17.01 30.26 -17.97
CA ALA A 50 17.50 29.43 -19.08
C ALA A 50 17.38 30.17 -20.42
N SER A 51 16.38 31.03 -20.57
CA SER A 51 16.22 32.01 -21.65
C SER A 51 15.31 33.15 -21.18
N ASP A 52 14.98 34.09 -22.07
CA ASP A 52 14.05 35.20 -21.79
C ASP A 52 12.63 34.75 -21.43
N THR A 53 12.27 33.50 -21.75
CA THR A 53 10.93 32.94 -21.51
C THR A 53 10.96 31.64 -20.70
N SER A 54 12.14 31.18 -20.26
CA SER A 54 12.27 29.90 -19.56
C SER A 54 13.23 29.95 -18.38
N MET A 55 13.00 29.07 -17.41
CA MET A 55 13.82 28.91 -16.22
C MET A 55 14.28 27.47 -16.09
N ARG A 56 15.53 27.29 -15.66
CA ARG A 56 16.05 26.01 -15.20
C ARG A 56 15.74 25.87 -13.72
N VAL A 57 15.13 24.74 -13.36
CA VAL A 57 14.81 24.38 -11.98
C VAL A 57 15.54 23.09 -11.64
N GLN A 58 16.26 23.08 -10.53
CA GLN A 58 16.91 21.90 -9.96
C GLN A 58 16.46 21.76 -8.51
N PHE A 59 16.27 20.54 -8.02
CA PHE A 59 15.87 20.31 -6.64
C PHE A 59 16.70 19.19 -5.99
N PHE A 60 16.90 19.32 -4.68
CA PHE A 60 17.51 18.29 -3.85
C PHE A 60 16.40 17.43 -3.24
N PRO A 61 16.54 16.10 -3.24
CA PRO A 61 15.53 15.20 -2.67
C PRO A 61 15.38 15.45 -1.16
N PRO A 62 14.25 15.02 -0.55
CA PRO A 62 14.04 15.17 0.88
C PRO A 62 15.06 14.34 1.68
N LEU A 63 15.50 14.85 2.84
CA LEU A 63 16.37 14.12 3.76
C LEU A 63 15.61 12.94 4.39
N HIS A 64 16.26 11.78 4.49
CA HIS A 64 15.74 10.53 5.09
C HIS A 64 14.73 9.74 4.25
N VAL A 65 14.57 10.03 2.96
CA VAL A 65 13.88 9.09 2.07
C VAL A 65 14.81 7.90 1.86
N LYS A 66 14.48 6.78 2.51
CA LYS A 66 15.11 5.50 2.20
C LYS A 66 14.86 5.24 0.70
N PRO A 67 15.87 4.94 -0.12
CA PRO A 67 15.65 4.57 -1.52
C PRO A 67 14.99 3.18 -1.56
N GLU A 68 13.70 3.12 -1.24
CA GLU A 68 12.88 1.92 -1.36
C GLU A 68 12.44 1.84 -2.82
N GLY A 69 13.36 1.38 -3.66
CA GLY A 69 13.12 1.27 -5.11
C GLY A 69 14.34 0.70 -5.83
N VAL A 70 14.57 -0.60 -5.70
CA VAL A 70 15.33 -1.36 -6.71
C VAL A 70 14.27 -1.87 -7.69
N ASN A 71 14.18 -1.24 -8.86
CA ASN A 71 13.41 -1.80 -9.98
C ASN A 71 14.04 -3.11 -10.46
#